data_AF-A0A1F9B341-F1
#
_entry.id   AF-A0A1F9B341-F1
#
_cell.length_a   1.000
_cell.length_b   1.000
_cell.length_c   1.000
_cell.angle_alpha   90.00
_cell.angle_beta   90.00
_cell.angle_gamma   90.00
#
_symmetry.space_group_name_H-M   'P 1'
#
loop_
_entity.id
_entity.type
_entity.pdbx_description
1 polymer ?
#
loop_
_entity_poly.entity_id
_entity_poly.type
_entity_poly.pdbx_seq_one_letter_code
_entity_poly.pdbx_strand_id
1 'polypeptide(L)' 'MRRCQVEKVFEELAAKWPSAIIARAEVGKMTGGGISSKSMANYDCLGTGPKDRFMMGRRVCYPLPSFIEWLRMHSKEGG' A
#
# COMPACT_ATOMS: atom_id res chain seq x y z
N MET A 1 0.81 -5.80 -23.47
CA MET A 1 2.12 -5.33 -22.98
C MET A 1 2.07 -4.16 -21.98
N ARG A 2 0.91 -3.71 -21.46
CA ARG A 2 0.82 -2.49 -20.60
C ARG A 2 0.94 -2.71 -19.07
N ARG A 3 0.77 -3.94 -18.57
CA ARG A 3 0.95 -4.29 -17.14
C ARG A 3 2.33 -3.93 -16.55
N CYS A 4 3.39 -4.00 -17.37
CA CYS A 4 4.77 -3.84 -16.91
C CYS A 4 5.10 -2.40 -16.43
N GLN A 5 4.36 -1.38 -16.87
CA GLN A 5 4.66 0.00 -16.49
C GLN A 5 4.18 0.35 -15.07
N VAL A 6 3.03 -0.19 -14.67
CA VAL A 6 2.48 0.02 -13.32
C VAL A 6 3.33 -0.68 -12.26
N GLU A 7 3.85 -1.87 -12.56
CA GLU A 7 4.73 -2.61 -11.64
C GLU A 7 6.02 -1.84 -11.34
N LYS A 8 6.63 -1.23 -12.37
CA LYS A 8 7.84 -0.40 -12.19
C LYS A 8 7.60 0.80 -11.28
N VAL A 9 6.43 1.45 -11.38
CA VAL A 9 6.09 2.58 -10.51
C VAL A 9 6.04 2.15 -9.04
N PHE A 10 5.46 0.99 -8.74
CA PHE A 10 5.43 0.49 -7.36
C PHE A 10 6.81 0.09 -6.84
N GLU A 11 7.68 -0.44 -7.70
CA GLU A 11 9.06 -0.74 -7.33
C GLU A 11 9.87 0.53 -7.04
N GLU A 12 9.74 1.56 -7.87
CA GLU A 12 10.35 2.87 -7.60
C GLU A 12 9.82 3.50 -6.31
N LEU A 13 8.52 3.36 -6.06
CA LEU A 13 7.86 3.85 -4.86
C LEU A 13 8.39 3.13 -3.62
N ALA A 14 8.58 1.81 -3.70
CA ALA A 14 9.20 1.01 -2.65
C ALA A 14 10.67 1.40 -2.43
N ALA A 15 11.42 1.66 -3.50
CA ALA A 15 12.83 2.06 -3.42
C ALA A 15 13.01 3.48 -2.84
N LYS A 16 12.07 4.40 -3.11
CA LYS A 16 12.11 5.77 -2.58
C LYS A 16 11.65 5.87 -1.13
N TRP A 17 10.89 4.89 -0.64
CA TRP A 17 10.38 4.92 0.72
C TRP A 17 11.49 4.54 1.73
N PRO A 18 11.76 5.35 2.76
CA PRO A 18 12.93 5.17 3.63
C PRO A 18 12.79 4.03 4.65
N SER A 19 11.61 3.42 4.76
CA SER A 19 11.27 2.47 5.84
C SER A 19 10.80 1.13 5.29
N ALA A 20 11.11 0.03 5.96
CA ALA A 20 10.58 -1.30 5.60
C ALA A 20 9.11 -1.51 6.00
N ILE A 21 8.52 -0.54 6.71
CA ILE A 21 7.15 -0.59 7.24
C ILE A 21 6.39 0.68 6.88
N ILE A 22 5.08 0.55 6.74
CA ILE A 22 4.17 1.65 6.45
C ILE A 22 3.06 1.65 7.49
N ALA A 23 2.94 2.73 8.25
CA ALA A 23 1.78 2.93 9.11
C ALA A 23 0.56 3.28 8.25
N ARG A 24 -0.63 2.80 8.64
CA ARG A 24 -1.90 3.16 7.95
C ARG A 24 -2.08 4.67 7.79
N ALA A 25 -1.65 5.45 8.78
CA ALA A 25 -1.72 6.91 8.74
C ALA A 25 -0.83 7.54 7.66
N GLU A 26 0.26 6.87 7.27
CA GLU A 26 1.23 7.38 6.28
C GLU A 26 1.00 6.85 4.87
N VAL A 27 0.08 5.88 4.69
CA VAL A 27 -0.29 5.34 3.37
C VAL A 27 -0.68 6.45 2.38
N GLY A 28 -1.37 7.49 2.85
CA GLY A 28 -1.73 8.64 2.01
C GLY A 28 -0.51 9.41 1.51
N LYS A 29 0.51 9.60 2.35
CA LYS A 29 1.75 10.27 1.93
C LYS A 29 2.56 9.38 0.98
N MET A 30 2.68 8.10 1.33
CA MET A 30 3.44 7.12 0.56
C MET A 30 2.87 6.97 -0.86
N THR A 31 1.54 6.95 -1.02
CA THR A 31 0.89 6.86 -2.34
C THR A 31 0.68 8.21 -3.04
N GLY A 32 1.21 9.32 -2.51
CA GLY A 32 1.03 10.65 -3.07
C GLY A 32 -0.43 11.13 -3.09
N GLY A 33 -1.26 10.62 -2.18
CA GLY A 33 -2.70 10.91 -2.09
C GLY A 33 -3.59 9.93 -2.84
N GLY A 34 -3.03 8.91 -3.50
CA GLY A 34 -3.83 7.90 -4.21
C GLY A 34 -4.74 7.07 -3.30
N ILE A 35 -4.30 6.78 -2.07
CA ILE A 35 -5.09 6.00 -1.11
C ILE A 35 -5.12 6.69 0.25
N SER A 36 -6.31 7.01 0.73
CA SER A 36 -6.48 7.59 2.06
C SER A 36 -6.35 6.55 3.17
N SER A 37 -5.93 6.99 4.36
CA SER A 37 -5.91 6.16 5.58
C SER A 37 -7.30 5.61 5.93
N LYS A 38 -8.37 6.35 5.61
CA LYS A 38 -9.76 5.92 5.76
C LYS A 38 -10.12 4.78 4.80
N SER A 39 -9.69 4.88 3.53
CA SER A 39 -9.88 3.81 2.56
C SER A 39 -9.19 2.53 3.02
N MET A 40 -7.95 2.64 3.53
CA MET A 40 -7.24 1.50 4.14
C MET A 40 -7.98 0.90 5.32
N ALA A 41 -8.63 1.72 6.15
CA ALA A 41 -9.48 1.23 7.23
C ALA A 41 -10.63 0.37 6.71
N ASN A 42 -11.27 0.80 5.63
CA ASN A 42 -12.34 0.03 5.00
C ASN A 42 -11.81 -1.29 4.41
N TYR A 43 -10.67 -1.27 3.70
CA TYR A 43 -10.08 -2.50 3.15
C TYR A 43 -9.69 -3.51 4.22
N ASP A 44 -9.16 -3.06 5.36
CA ASP A 44 -8.91 -3.94 6.51
C ASP A 44 -10.20 -4.52 7.11
N CYS A 45 -11.25 -3.72 7.25
CA CYS A 45 -12.55 -4.21 7.72
C CYS A 45 -13.17 -5.23 6.76
N LEU A 46 -12.96 -5.04 5.45
CA LEU A 46 -13.42 -5.97 4.41
C LEU A 46 -12.52 -7.21 4.28
N GLY A 47 -11.40 -7.27 5.00
CA GLY A 47 -10.41 -8.36 4.86
C GLY A 47 -9.68 -8.36 3.52
N THR A 48 -9.85 -7.32 2.71
CA THR A 48 -9.21 -7.17 1.40
C THR A 48 -7.94 -6.36 1.47
N GLY A 49 -7.54 -5.83 2.64
CA GLY A 49 -6.31 -5.06 2.85
C GLY A 49 -5.00 -5.84 2.71
N PRO A 50 -3.84 -5.19 2.98
CA PRO A 50 -2.53 -5.83 2.91
C PRO A 50 -2.41 -7.00 3.89
N LYS A 51 -1.74 -8.05 3.43
CA LYS A 51 -1.39 -9.20 4.27
C LYS A 51 -0.36 -8.79 5.33
N ASP A 52 -0.27 -9.59 6.38
CA ASP A 52 0.72 -9.42 7.45
C ASP A 52 0.64 -8.08 8.18
N ARG A 53 -0.57 -7.49 8.25
CA ARG A 53 -0.79 -6.32 9.10
C ARG A 53 -0.41 -6.66 10.54
N PHE A 54 0.27 -5.73 11.19
CA PHE A 54 0.64 -5.88 12.58
C PHE A 54 0.40 -4.56 13.32
N MET A 55 0.27 -4.65 14.64
CA MET A 55 0.15 -3.46 15.47
C MET A 55 1.51 -3.08 16.04
N MET A 56 1.91 -1.83 15.80
CA MET A 56 3.05 -1.21 16.43
C MET A 56 2.52 -0.19 17.46
N GLY A 57 2.41 -0.62 18.72
CA GLY A 57 1.79 0.15 19.78
C GLY A 57 0.29 0.39 19.52
N ARG A 58 -0.10 1.65 19.30
CA ARG A 58 -1.49 2.04 18.99
C ARG A 58 -1.78 2.20 17.50
N ARG A 59 -0.80 1.91 16.63
CA ARG A 59 -0.91 2.11 15.17
C ARG A 59 -0.88 0.78 14.45
N VAL A 60 -1.74 0.65 13.43
CA VAL A 60 -1.68 -0.47 12.49
C VAL A 60 -0.64 -0.15 11.42
N CYS A 61 0.26 -1.11 11.21
CA CYS A 61 1.35 -1.03 10.26
C CYS A 61 1.31 -2.23 9.32
N TYR A 62 1.86 -2.04 8.13
CA TYR A 62 2.00 -3.07 7.11
C TYR A 62 3.48 -3.17 6.72
N PRO A 63 4.00 -4.37 6.46
CA PRO A 63 5.28 -4.52 5.78
C PRO A 63 5.19 -3.89 4.38
N LEU A 64 6.26 -3.20 3.98
CA LEU A 64 6.38 -2.64 2.64
C LEU A 64 6.10 -3.68 1.52
N PRO A 65 6.71 -4.89 1.52
CA PRO A 65 6.44 -5.86 0.46
C PRO A 65 4.96 -6.27 0.39
N SER A 66 4.34 -6.59 1.52
CA SER A 66 2.93 -6.97 1.57
C SER A 66 2.00 -5.84 1.10
N PHE A 67 2.34 -4.59 1.38
CA PHE A 67 1.60 -3.42 0.90
C PHE A 67 1.75 -3.23 -0.62
N ILE A 68 2.95 -3.42 -1.18
CA ILE A 68 3.19 -3.33 -2.63
C ILE A 68 2.46 -4.45 -3.38
N GLU A 69 2.51 -5.68 -2.88
CA GLU A 69 1.73 -6.79 -3.46
C GLU A 69 0.23 -6.48 -3.46
N TRP A 70 -0.26 -5.91 -2.37
CA TRP A 70 -1.66 -5.49 -2.26
C TRP A 70 -2.01 -4.41 -3.29
N LEU A 71 -1.16 -3.40 -3.46
CA LEU A 71 -1.33 -2.36 -4.48
C LEU A 71 -1.39 -2.96 -5.89
N ARG A 72 -0.53 -3.93 -6.21
CA ARG A 72 -0.51 -4.63 -7.51
C ARG A 72 -1.85 -5.31 -7.79
N MET A 73 -2.48 -5.92 -6.79
CA MET A 73 -3.79 -6.56 -6.93
C MET A 73 -4.95 -5.56 -7.00
N HIS A 74 -4.86 -4.44 -6.28
CA HIS A 74 -5.95 -3.46 -6.17
C HIS A 74 -5.92 -2.36 -7.24
N SER A 75 -4.80 -2.21 -7.94
CA SER A 75 -4.70 -1.24 -9.03
C SER A 75 -5.30 -1.81 -10.31
N LYS A 76 -6.24 -1.08 -10.90
CA LYS A 76 -6.76 -1.37 -12.25
C LYS A 76 -6.13 -0.39 -13.23
N GLU A 77 -5.73 -0.86 -14.42
CA GLU A 77 -5.38 0.04 -15.52
C GLU A 77 -6.62 0.90 -15.82
N GLY A 78 -6.49 2.22 -15.67
CA GLY A 78 -7.54 3.16 -16.06
C GLY A 78 -7.79 3.01 -17.55
N GLY A 79 -9.06 2.77 -17.92
CA GLY A 79 -9.51 2.65 -19.31
C GLY A 79 -9.45 3.96 -20.06
#